data_AF-A0ABD2W9J7-F1
#
_entry.id   AF-A0ABD2W9J7-F1
#
_cell.length_a   1.000
_cell.length_b   1.000
_cell.length_c   1.000
_cell.angle_alpha   90.00
_cell.angle_beta   90.00
_cell.angle_gamma   90.00
#
_symmetry.space_group_name_H-M   'P 1'
#
loop_
_entity.id
_entity.type
_entity.pdbx_description
1 polymer ?
#
loop_
_entity_poly.entity_id
_entity_poly.type
_entity_poly.pdbx_seq_one_letter_code
_entity_poly.pdbx_strand_id
1 'polypeptide(L)'
;MSGRALKVVITEASSYTARYLAFRILNEELFGPDRKIILSLFVADEAVMSLEGIAIEITACAPNLLQDIVYSADRSVAFHQADWIFFIDKGKDHYFTYADFENDSFFIDSMIETKRNAKAIDLYANKTANVIVYSSTAARILSEYAPSIPIANITVATMIFRNYTASMIAKKTQRLPCDVKNLIIWGTNSLPAIPYCKYARFSDGKYVTDAVQDDLWFKEELPKVANIPKIRLYSEQSFYVNCLAFVQLFKGIFRKRRYRLTEALAFFDHCKYLINGTPEGEWITMNVCSDGSYGVKPGLFFSFPVYCVNGQWKIVQGLELDDYFKKKIKDIQITMDDKMQSALNICLEDERNPEKPMDKTVVRKSILKNDFPTQQNNETITQDLDEMSPENSDDPPQNTEN
;
A
#
# COMPACT_ATOMS: atom_id res chain seq x y z
N MET A 1 24.50 18.63 -23.38
CA MET A 1 23.83 17.69 -24.29
C MET A 1 22.66 17.08 -23.54
N SER A 2 21.43 17.48 -23.85
CA SER A 2 20.25 16.95 -23.16
C SER A 2 20.06 15.49 -23.59
N GLY A 3 20.20 14.55 -22.65
CA GLY A 3 19.98 13.13 -22.92
C GLY A 3 18.52 12.85 -23.32
N ARG A 4 18.25 11.64 -23.84
CA ARG A 4 16.89 11.19 -24.17
C ARG A 4 15.92 11.50 -23.01
N ALA A 5 14.76 12.06 -23.33
CA ALA A 5 13.68 12.28 -22.37
C ALA A 5 13.29 10.97 -21.68
N LEU A 6 12.97 11.04 -20.39
CA LEU A 6 12.46 9.88 -19.64
C LEU A 6 11.00 9.68 -19.95
N LYS A 7 10.62 8.45 -20.31
CA LYS A 7 9.21 8.09 -20.38
C LYS A 7 8.73 7.55 -19.05
N VAL A 8 7.80 8.27 -18.44
CA VAL A 8 7.21 7.97 -17.13
C VAL A 8 5.76 7.56 -17.33
N VAL A 9 5.44 6.32 -16.99
CA VAL A 9 4.07 5.79 -17.07
C VAL A 9 3.39 5.88 -15.71
N ILE A 10 2.14 6.32 -15.69
CA ILE A 10 1.27 6.25 -14.51
C ILE A 10 0.00 5.47 -14.90
N THR A 11 -0.25 4.34 -14.26
CA THR A 11 -1.48 3.56 -14.45
C THR A 11 -2.63 4.13 -13.60
N GLU A 12 -3.87 3.74 -13.88
CA GLU A 12 -5.06 4.30 -13.24
C GLU A 12 -5.03 5.84 -13.25
N ALA A 13 -4.60 6.40 -14.39
CA ALA A 13 -4.25 7.82 -14.54
C ALA A 13 -5.43 8.77 -14.35
N SER A 14 -6.67 8.27 -14.44
CA SER A 14 -7.88 9.03 -14.16
C SER A 14 -8.04 9.37 -12.66
N SER A 15 -7.35 8.62 -11.78
CA SER A 15 -7.41 8.79 -10.32
C SER A 15 -6.70 10.08 -9.86
N TYR A 16 -7.18 10.69 -8.76
CA TYR A 16 -6.47 11.88 -8.25
C TYR A 16 -5.09 11.55 -7.69
N THR A 17 -4.84 10.31 -7.23
CA THR A 17 -3.50 9.88 -6.81
C THR A 17 -2.52 10.04 -7.97
N ALA A 18 -2.90 9.59 -9.16
CA ALA A 18 -2.12 9.77 -10.38
C ALA A 18 -1.92 11.25 -10.73
N ARG A 19 -2.98 12.08 -10.65
CA ARG A 19 -2.90 13.52 -10.94
C ARG A 19 -1.93 14.26 -10.01
N TYR A 20 -2.04 14.05 -8.69
CA TYR A 20 -1.13 14.64 -7.73
C TYR A 20 0.31 14.18 -7.95
N LEU A 21 0.50 12.90 -8.26
CA LEU A 21 1.82 12.34 -8.55
C LEU A 21 2.43 12.95 -9.82
N ALA A 22 1.65 13.02 -10.91
CA ALA A 22 2.08 13.65 -12.17
C ALA A 22 2.53 15.09 -11.97
N PHE A 23 1.72 15.88 -11.24
CA PHE A 23 2.06 17.28 -10.94
C PHE A 23 3.40 17.40 -10.21
N ARG A 24 3.65 16.57 -9.21
CA ARG A 24 4.91 16.62 -8.45
C ARG A 24 6.10 16.13 -9.28
N ILE A 25 5.95 15.04 -10.03
CA ILE A 25 7.01 14.53 -10.94
C ILE A 25 7.48 15.62 -11.90
N LEU A 26 6.55 16.40 -12.45
CA LEU A 26 6.83 17.39 -13.47
C LEU A 26 7.37 18.73 -12.94
N ASN A 27 7.18 19.04 -11.65
CA ASN A 27 7.53 20.34 -11.06
C ASN A 27 8.62 20.29 -9.98
N GLU A 28 8.88 19.13 -9.37
CA GLU A 28 9.82 19.01 -8.23
C GLU A 28 11.15 18.34 -8.62
N GLU A 29 11.54 18.38 -9.89
CA GLU A 29 12.87 17.96 -10.37
C GLU A 29 13.28 16.55 -9.91
N LEU A 30 12.30 15.64 -9.82
CA LEU A 30 12.49 14.28 -9.27
C LEU A 30 13.64 13.51 -9.94
N PHE A 31 13.81 13.71 -11.25
CA PHE A 31 14.85 13.08 -12.07
C PHE A 31 16.01 14.03 -12.42
N GLY A 32 16.11 15.16 -11.73
CA GLY A 32 17.07 16.24 -11.96
C GLY A 32 16.45 17.48 -12.63
N PRO A 33 17.12 18.64 -12.52
CA PRO A 33 16.58 19.96 -12.87
C PRO A 33 16.29 20.16 -14.35
N ASP A 34 17.02 19.48 -15.24
CA ASP A 34 16.90 19.64 -16.70
C ASP A 34 16.34 18.40 -17.39
N ARG A 35 15.91 17.40 -16.62
CA ARG A 35 15.52 16.11 -17.16
C ARG A 35 14.12 16.17 -17.75
N LYS A 36 14.03 16.23 -19.08
CA LYS A 36 12.75 16.22 -19.80
C LYS A 36 11.99 14.91 -19.64
N ILE A 37 10.67 15.00 -19.51
CA ILE A 37 9.76 13.90 -19.21
C ILE A 37 8.69 13.80 -20.29
N ILE A 38 8.52 12.60 -20.83
CA ILE A 38 7.34 12.19 -21.59
C ILE A 38 6.42 11.48 -20.61
N LEU A 39 5.29 12.10 -20.27
CA LEU A 39 4.33 11.55 -19.32
C LEU A 39 3.32 10.66 -20.07
N SER A 40 3.25 9.39 -19.71
CA SER A 40 2.33 8.43 -20.29
C SER A 40 1.23 8.04 -19.30
N LEU A 41 0.00 8.47 -19.58
CA LEU A 41 -1.18 8.24 -18.76
C LEU A 41 -1.95 7.02 -19.28
N PHE A 42 -2.14 6.01 -18.42
CA PHE A 42 -2.81 4.77 -18.80
C PHE A 42 -4.00 4.48 -17.90
N VAL A 43 -5.12 4.06 -18.51
CA VAL A 43 -6.24 3.40 -17.83
C VAL A 43 -6.93 2.46 -18.82
N ALA A 44 -7.27 1.24 -18.39
CA ALA A 44 -7.76 0.19 -19.29
C ALA A 44 -9.29 0.19 -19.51
N ASP A 45 -10.03 1.07 -18.84
CA ASP A 45 -11.48 1.11 -18.87
C ASP A 45 -12.04 2.39 -19.51
N GLU A 46 -13.36 2.57 -19.42
CA GLU A 46 -14.09 3.70 -19.97
C GLU A 46 -13.59 5.06 -19.45
N ALA A 47 -12.87 5.08 -18.32
CA ALA A 47 -12.27 6.30 -17.80
C ALA A 47 -11.16 6.87 -18.71
N VAL A 48 -10.76 6.17 -19.77
CA VAL A 48 -9.83 6.69 -20.79
C VAL A 48 -10.34 8.00 -21.40
N MET A 49 -11.65 8.16 -21.53
CA MET A 49 -12.29 9.39 -22.02
C MET A 49 -11.97 10.61 -21.15
N SER A 50 -11.61 10.40 -19.87
CA SER A 50 -11.23 11.48 -18.96
C SER A 50 -9.76 11.90 -19.09
N LEU A 51 -8.90 11.08 -19.70
CA LEU A 51 -7.46 11.34 -19.74
C LEU A 51 -7.11 12.55 -20.60
N GLU A 52 -7.87 12.83 -21.65
CA GLU A 52 -7.69 14.04 -22.47
C GLU A 52 -7.85 15.31 -21.63
N GLY A 53 -8.91 15.39 -20.81
CA GLY A 53 -9.12 16.51 -19.90
C GLY A 53 -7.99 16.65 -18.88
N ILE A 54 -7.44 15.53 -18.37
CA ILE A 54 -6.31 15.53 -17.45
C ILE A 54 -5.02 15.99 -18.14
N ALA A 55 -4.78 15.55 -19.39
CA ALA A 55 -3.64 16.00 -20.18
C ALA A 55 -3.70 17.51 -20.45
N ILE A 56 -4.88 18.04 -20.76
CA ILE A 56 -5.13 19.48 -20.90
C ILE A 56 -4.82 20.21 -19.57
N GLU A 57 -5.33 19.70 -18.45
CA GLU A 57 -5.09 20.28 -17.11
C GLU A 57 -3.60 20.32 -16.76
N ILE A 58 -2.88 19.20 -16.95
CA ILE A 58 -1.44 19.12 -16.70
C ILE A 58 -0.66 20.09 -17.59
N THR A 59 -1.02 20.17 -18.88
CA THR A 59 -0.36 21.08 -19.83
C THR A 59 -0.61 22.54 -19.46
N ALA A 60 -1.82 22.89 -19.03
CA ALA A 60 -2.18 24.25 -18.60
C ALA A 60 -1.40 24.72 -17.36
N CYS A 61 -0.89 23.80 -16.53
CA CYS A 61 0.02 24.14 -15.44
C CYS A 61 1.43 24.56 -15.91
N ALA A 62 1.71 24.51 -17.23
CA ALA A 62 2.99 24.86 -17.85
C ALA A 62 4.24 24.28 -17.14
N PRO A 63 4.29 22.96 -16.87
CA PRO A 63 5.40 22.33 -16.16
C PRO A 63 6.73 22.41 -16.93
N ASN A 64 7.79 22.82 -16.26
CA ASN A 64 9.11 23.06 -16.85
C ASN A 64 9.77 21.79 -17.45
N LEU A 65 9.49 20.62 -16.89
CA LEU A 65 10.13 19.35 -17.30
C LEU A 65 9.33 18.58 -18.35
N LEU A 66 8.09 18.98 -18.62
CA LEU A 66 7.25 18.26 -19.58
C LEU A 66 7.76 18.48 -21.00
N GLN A 67 7.94 17.38 -21.74
CA GLN A 67 8.23 17.39 -23.16
C GLN A 67 7.02 16.97 -23.98
N ASP A 68 6.29 15.94 -23.54
CA ASP A 68 5.12 15.43 -24.23
C ASP A 68 4.20 14.65 -23.28
N ILE A 69 2.92 14.51 -23.64
CA ILE A 69 1.94 13.67 -22.94
C ILE A 69 1.36 12.65 -23.90
N VAL A 70 1.47 11.38 -23.53
CA VAL A 70 0.75 10.27 -24.18
C VAL A 70 -0.37 9.84 -23.25
N TYR A 71 -1.59 9.66 -23.75
CA TYR A 71 -2.68 9.04 -22.99
C TYR A 71 -3.37 7.98 -23.84
N SER A 72 -3.60 6.80 -23.26
CA SER A 72 -4.19 5.68 -24.02
C SER A 72 -4.76 4.59 -23.11
N ALA A 73 -5.73 3.84 -23.64
CA ALA A 73 -6.15 2.54 -23.11
C ALA A 73 -5.37 1.37 -23.75
N ASP A 74 -4.61 1.64 -24.81
CA ASP A 74 -3.72 0.67 -25.42
C ASP A 74 -2.41 0.56 -24.64
N ARG A 75 -2.19 -0.61 -24.07
CA ARG A 75 -0.99 -0.96 -23.30
C ARG A 75 0.28 -0.88 -24.15
N SER A 76 0.21 -1.23 -25.43
CA SER A 76 1.38 -1.17 -26.32
C SER A 76 1.88 0.27 -26.44
N VAL A 77 0.98 1.23 -26.62
CA VAL A 77 1.31 2.67 -26.72
C VAL A 77 1.79 3.21 -25.37
N ALA A 78 1.06 2.90 -24.30
CA ALA A 78 1.35 3.43 -22.97
C ALA A 78 2.72 2.96 -22.44
N PHE A 79 3.00 1.65 -22.50
CA PHE A 79 4.21 1.08 -21.91
C PHE A 79 5.43 1.10 -22.85
N HIS A 80 5.28 1.43 -24.14
CA HIS A 80 6.39 1.45 -25.10
C HIS A 80 7.57 2.30 -24.63
N GLN A 81 8.74 1.69 -24.44
CA GLN A 81 9.99 2.32 -23.99
C GLN A 81 9.86 3.08 -22.66
N ALA A 82 8.99 2.63 -21.76
CA ALA A 82 8.87 3.18 -20.41
C ALA A 82 10.18 2.99 -19.63
N ASP A 83 10.64 4.04 -18.96
CA ASP A 83 11.81 4.02 -18.07
C ASP A 83 11.38 3.90 -16.59
N TRP A 84 10.26 4.53 -16.24
CA TRP A 84 9.69 4.51 -14.90
C TRP A 84 8.20 4.23 -15.01
N ILE A 85 7.70 3.35 -14.16
CA ILE A 85 6.29 2.95 -14.13
C ILE A 85 5.79 3.07 -12.70
N PHE A 86 4.89 4.02 -12.49
CA PHE A 86 4.14 4.16 -11.26
C PHE A 86 2.85 3.36 -11.40
N PHE A 87 2.90 2.13 -10.93
CA PHE A 87 1.83 1.15 -11.07
C PHE A 87 0.84 1.31 -9.91
N ILE A 88 -0.18 2.12 -10.16
CA ILE A 88 -1.33 2.28 -9.29
C ILE A 88 -2.35 1.18 -9.63
N ASP A 89 -2.73 0.37 -8.64
CA ASP A 89 -3.62 -0.78 -8.83
C ASP A 89 -5.08 -0.34 -9.02
N LYS A 90 -5.80 -0.97 -9.95
CA LYS A 90 -7.27 -0.83 -10.07
C LYS A 90 -7.99 -1.15 -8.76
N GLY A 91 -7.46 -2.14 -8.03
CA GLY A 91 -7.97 -2.59 -6.73
C GLY A 91 -7.66 -1.67 -5.54
N LYS A 92 -6.87 -0.60 -5.70
CA LYS A 92 -6.26 0.14 -4.57
C LYS A 92 -7.27 0.68 -3.55
N ASP A 93 -8.44 1.11 -4.03
CA ASP A 93 -9.47 1.77 -3.21
C ASP A 93 -10.39 0.76 -2.49
N HIS A 94 -10.18 -0.54 -2.74
CA HIS A 94 -10.96 -1.61 -2.14
C HIS A 94 -10.18 -2.31 -1.04
N TYR A 95 -10.87 -2.61 0.06
CA TYR A 95 -10.32 -3.43 1.13
C TYR A 95 -10.84 -4.85 0.96
N PHE A 96 -9.94 -5.75 0.59
CA PHE A 96 -10.23 -7.17 0.44
C PHE A 96 -9.89 -7.90 1.74
N THR A 97 -10.91 -8.51 2.33
CA THR A 97 -10.79 -9.48 3.42
C THR A 97 -10.27 -10.81 2.87
N TYR A 98 -9.89 -11.72 3.77
CA TYR A 98 -9.42 -13.06 3.38
C TYR A 98 -10.46 -13.84 2.56
N ALA A 99 -11.75 -13.69 2.89
CA ALA A 99 -12.84 -14.34 2.16
C ALA A 99 -13.03 -13.78 0.73
N ASP A 100 -12.59 -12.55 0.50
CA ASP A 100 -12.74 -11.89 -0.80
C ASP A 100 -11.73 -12.43 -1.82
N PHE A 101 -10.59 -12.98 -1.37
CA PHE A 101 -9.51 -13.43 -2.26
C PHE A 101 -9.91 -14.52 -3.25
N GLU A 102 -11.04 -15.21 -3.01
CA GLU A 102 -11.50 -16.32 -3.84
C GLU A 102 -12.82 -16.03 -4.56
N ASN A 103 -13.63 -15.07 -4.07
CA ASN A 103 -15.03 -14.95 -4.48
C ASN A 103 -15.46 -13.54 -4.88
N ASP A 104 -14.67 -12.53 -4.54
CA ASP A 104 -14.98 -11.15 -4.91
C ASP A 104 -14.61 -10.91 -6.38
N SER A 105 -15.62 -10.62 -7.20
CA SER A 105 -15.43 -10.43 -8.64
C SER A 105 -14.51 -9.26 -8.94
N PHE A 106 -14.56 -8.20 -8.12
CA PHE A 106 -13.71 -7.04 -8.31
C PHE A 106 -12.25 -7.34 -7.95
N PHE A 107 -12.00 -8.17 -6.93
CA PHE A 107 -10.66 -8.69 -6.63
C PHE A 107 -10.11 -9.47 -7.82
N ILE A 108 -10.87 -10.45 -8.32
CA ILE A 108 -10.48 -11.29 -9.46
C ILE A 108 -10.15 -10.43 -10.69
N ASP A 109 -11.06 -9.52 -11.06
CA ASP A 109 -10.87 -8.61 -12.19
C ASP A 109 -9.61 -7.76 -12.03
N SER A 110 -9.33 -7.28 -10.82
CA SER A 110 -8.13 -6.49 -10.55
C SER A 110 -6.83 -7.28 -10.71
N MET A 111 -6.82 -8.58 -10.36
CA MET A 111 -5.64 -9.45 -10.53
C MET A 111 -5.40 -9.77 -12.01
N ILE A 112 -6.47 -10.07 -12.77
CA ILE A 112 -6.40 -10.30 -14.22
C ILE A 112 -5.87 -9.05 -14.94
N GLU A 113 -6.41 -7.88 -14.57
CA GLU A 113 -5.97 -6.60 -15.11
C GLU A 113 -4.48 -6.33 -14.79
N THR A 114 -4.07 -6.64 -13.56
CA THR A 114 -2.65 -6.55 -13.16
C THR A 114 -1.77 -7.46 -14.00
N LYS A 115 -2.17 -8.70 -14.25
CA LYS A 115 -1.46 -9.64 -15.13
C LYS A 115 -1.33 -9.11 -16.55
N ARG A 116 -2.40 -8.56 -17.12
CA ARG A 116 -2.40 -7.99 -18.49
C ARG A 116 -1.41 -6.83 -18.59
N ASN A 117 -1.38 -5.96 -17.57
CA ASN A 117 -0.42 -4.87 -17.52
C ASN A 117 1.01 -5.39 -17.33
N ALA A 118 1.24 -6.39 -16.47
CA ALA A 118 2.55 -7.02 -16.29
C ALA A 118 3.10 -7.58 -17.62
N LYS A 119 2.29 -8.33 -18.37
CA LYS A 119 2.69 -8.83 -19.70
C LYS A 119 3.02 -7.71 -20.68
N ALA A 120 2.27 -6.61 -20.65
CA ALA A 120 2.57 -5.47 -21.51
C ALA A 120 3.86 -4.74 -21.10
N ILE A 121 4.11 -4.60 -19.80
CA ILE A 121 5.38 -4.06 -19.28
C ILE A 121 6.52 -4.94 -19.76
N ASP A 122 6.40 -6.27 -19.65
CA ASP A 122 7.39 -7.20 -20.16
C ASP A 122 7.68 -6.99 -21.64
N LEU A 123 6.65 -6.85 -22.47
CA LEU A 123 6.80 -6.75 -23.92
C LEU A 123 7.34 -5.39 -24.37
N TYR A 124 6.90 -4.30 -23.75
CA TYR A 124 7.04 -2.96 -24.32
C TYR A 124 7.93 -2.01 -23.52
N ALA A 125 8.12 -2.20 -22.22
CA ALA A 125 8.95 -1.32 -21.41
C ALA A 125 10.44 -1.57 -21.65
N ASN A 126 11.28 -0.60 -21.28
CA ASN A 126 12.72 -0.81 -21.26
C ASN A 126 13.05 -1.87 -20.20
N LYS A 127 13.99 -2.79 -20.47
CA LYS A 127 14.32 -3.88 -19.56
C LYS A 127 14.95 -3.41 -18.25
N THR A 128 15.49 -2.20 -18.25
CA THR A 128 16.02 -1.53 -17.06
C THR A 128 14.99 -0.66 -16.35
N ALA A 129 13.71 -0.72 -16.74
CA ALA A 129 12.69 0.14 -16.14
C ALA A 129 12.55 -0.14 -14.64
N ASN A 130 12.28 0.93 -13.89
CA ASN A 130 11.90 0.83 -12.49
C ASN A 130 10.37 0.85 -12.38
N VAL A 131 9.82 -0.09 -11.63
CA VAL A 131 8.37 -0.25 -11.44
C VAL A 131 8.05 -0.12 -9.96
N ILE A 132 7.47 1.02 -9.59
CA ILE A 132 7.01 1.28 -8.23
C ILE A 132 5.53 0.96 -8.19
N VAL A 133 5.17 -0.07 -7.44
CA VAL A 133 3.84 -0.67 -7.37
C VAL A 133 3.11 -0.22 -6.11
N TYR A 134 1.79 -0.12 -6.20
CA TYR A 134 0.98 0.16 -5.03
C TYR A 134 1.01 -1.02 -4.07
N SER A 135 0.59 -2.24 -4.47
CA SER A 135 0.49 -3.40 -3.57
C SER A 135 1.54 -4.49 -3.78
N SER A 136 1.83 -5.22 -2.69
CA SER A 136 2.72 -6.40 -2.71
C SER A 136 2.17 -7.57 -3.53
N THR A 137 0.85 -7.74 -3.58
CA THR A 137 0.20 -8.72 -4.47
C THR A 137 0.44 -8.39 -5.94
N ALA A 138 0.28 -7.13 -6.33
CA ALA A 138 0.58 -6.73 -7.70
C ALA A 138 2.06 -6.88 -8.03
N ALA A 139 2.97 -6.49 -7.12
CA ALA A 139 4.41 -6.70 -7.31
C ALA A 139 4.77 -8.19 -7.52
N ARG A 140 4.12 -9.10 -6.79
CA ARG A 140 4.29 -10.54 -7.01
C ARG A 140 3.81 -10.97 -8.40
N ILE A 141 2.66 -10.50 -8.87
CA ILE A 141 2.17 -10.78 -10.23
C ILE A 141 3.16 -10.22 -11.26
N LEU A 142 3.62 -8.98 -11.11
CA LEU A 142 4.61 -8.39 -12.02
C LEU A 142 5.91 -9.19 -12.05
N SER A 143 6.41 -9.67 -10.91
CA SER A 143 7.63 -10.49 -10.87
C SER A 143 7.50 -11.81 -11.63
N GLU A 144 6.27 -12.35 -11.75
CA GLU A 144 5.99 -13.58 -12.49
C GLU A 144 5.79 -13.33 -13.99
N TYR A 145 5.04 -12.29 -14.31
CA TYR A 145 4.55 -12.02 -15.67
C TYR A 145 5.35 -10.95 -16.42
N ALA A 146 6.32 -10.32 -15.77
CA ALA A 146 7.31 -9.43 -16.37
C ALA A 146 8.76 -9.84 -16.03
N PRO A 147 9.17 -11.10 -16.33
CA PRO A 147 10.47 -11.64 -15.95
C PRO A 147 11.65 -10.92 -16.61
N SER A 148 11.42 -10.16 -17.68
CA SER A 148 12.48 -9.37 -18.31
C SER A 148 12.84 -8.08 -17.56
N ILE A 149 12.03 -7.68 -16.56
CA ILE A 149 12.36 -6.62 -15.62
C ILE A 149 13.09 -7.24 -14.41
N PRO A 150 14.29 -6.76 -14.04
CA PRO A 150 14.97 -7.23 -12.84
C PRO A 150 14.05 -7.13 -11.62
N ILE A 151 13.96 -8.20 -10.84
CA ILE A 151 13.09 -8.21 -9.65
C ILE A 151 13.45 -7.11 -8.64
N ALA A 152 14.72 -6.68 -8.61
CA ALA A 152 15.19 -5.57 -7.78
C ALA A 152 14.61 -4.21 -8.21
N ASN A 153 14.15 -4.08 -9.45
CA ASN A 153 13.52 -2.86 -9.98
C ASN A 153 12.01 -2.83 -9.72
N ILE A 154 11.43 -3.91 -9.20
CA ILE A 154 10.02 -3.96 -8.79
C ILE A 154 9.99 -3.70 -7.29
N THR A 155 9.44 -2.56 -6.88
CA THR A 155 9.36 -2.14 -5.48
C THR A 155 7.97 -1.65 -5.14
N VAL A 156 7.61 -1.60 -3.86
CA VAL A 156 6.26 -1.29 -3.40
C VAL A 156 6.26 -0.05 -2.49
N ALA A 157 5.37 0.89 -2.77
CA ALA A 157 5.29 2.17 -2.06
C ALA A 157 4.67 2.01 -0.65
N THR A 158 5.50 1.71 0.36
CA THR A 158 5.08 1.57 1.78
C THR A 158 5.24 2.83 2.63
N MET A 159 5.76 3.91 2.05
CA MET A 159 6.06 5.14 2.80
C MET A 159 4.83 5.81 3.43
N ILE A 160 3.62 5.50 2.95
CA ILE A 160 2.38 6.02 3.53
C ILE A 160 2.23 5.67 5.01
N PHE A 161 2.46 4.42 5.40
CA PHE A 161 2.36 4.00 6.80
C PHE A 161 3.49 4.57 7.64
N ARG A 162 4.71 4.60 7.11
CA ARG A 162 5.85 5.26 7.76
C ARG A 162 5.50 6.71 8.10
N ASN A 163 4.93 7.45 7.16
CA ASN A 163 4.60 8.86 7.34
C ASN A 163 3.48 9.08 8.36
N TYR A 164 2.47 8.19 8.41
CA TYR A 164 1.45 8.22 9.46
C TYR A 164 2.03 7.92 10.84
N THR A 165 2.83 6.87 10.96
CA THR A 165 3.48 6.51 12.23
C THR A 165 4.38 7.65 12.71
N ALA A 166 5.20 8.23 11.83
CA ALA A 166 6.03 9.39 12.15
C ALA A 166 5.20 10.57 12.67
N SER A 167 4.04 10.83 12.05
CA SER A 167 3.12 11.89 12.50
C SER A 167 2.52 11.60 13.88
N MET A 168 2.19 10.34 14.19
CA MET A 168 1.66 9.95 15.50
C MET A 168 2.71 10.07 16.60
N ILE A 169 3.95 9.65 16.32
CA ILE A 169 5.10 9.83 17.23
C ILE A 169 5.33 11.32 17.46
N ALA A 170 5.44 12.09 16.39
CA ALA A 170 5.65 13.55 16.43
C ALA A 170 4.60 14.26 17.27
N LYS A 171 3.31 13.89 17.13
CA LYS A 171 2.23 14.42 17.96
C LYS A 171 2.42 14.07 19.45
N LYS A 172 2.76 12.81 19.77
CA LYS A 172 2.95 12.36 21.16
C LYS A 172 4.16 13.03 21.81
N THR A 173 5.18 13.38 21.04
CA THR A 173 6.41 14.00 21.55
C THR A 173 6.51 15.51 21.32
N GLN A 174 5.49 16.15 20.74
CA GLN A 174 5.49 17.58 20.36
C GLN A 174 6.66 17.97 19.44
N ARG A 175 6.97 17.10 18.46
CA ARG A 175 8.02 17.32 17.45
C ARG A 175 7.41 17.37 16.05
N LEU A 176 8.24 17.57 15.03
CA LEU A 176 7.80 17.55 13.64
C LEU A 176 7.85 16.11 13.08
N PRO A 177 6.94 15.71 12.17
CA PRO A 177 6.99 14.38 11.55
C PRO A 177 8.28 14.09 10.79
N CYS A 178 8.86 15.11 10.14
CA CYS A 178 10.13 14.99 9.41
C CYS A 178 11.34 14.74 10.31
N ASP A 179 11.17 14.97 11.61
CA ASP A 179 12.19 14.76 12.64
C ASP A 179 12.34 13.28 13.00
N VAL A 180 11.33 12.46 12.73
CA VAL A 180 11.36 11.02 13.02
C VAL A 180 12.09 10.27 11.90
N LYS A 181 13.26 9.73 12.24
CA LYS A 181 14.18 8.98 11.38
C LYS A 181 14.19 7.49 11.74
N ASN A 182 14.69 6.69 10.80
CA ASN A 182 14.99 5.26 10.99
C ASN A 182 13.81 4.41 11.48
N LEU A 183 12.59 4.85 11.16
CA LEU A 183 11.38 4.11 11.44
C LEU A 183 11.26 2.91 10.50
N ILE A 184 10.86 1.77 11.07
CA ILE A 184 10.68 0.51 10.35
C ILE A 184 9.18 0.17 10.35
N ILE A 185 8.62 -0.13 9.17
CA ILE A 185 7.31 -0.75 9.05
C ILE A 185 7.51 -2.16 8.48
N TRP A 186 7.17 -3.19 9.24
CA TRP A 186 7.17 -4.58 8.76
C TRP A 186 5.80 -4.96 8.17
N GLY A 187 5.79 -5.85 7.18
CA GLY A 187 4.56 -6.32 6.52
C GLY A 187 4.39 -5.73 5.12
N THR A 188 3.26 -5.08 4.88
CA THR A 188 2.89 -4.55 3.55
C THR A 188 2.35 -3.13 3.62
N ASN A 189 1.99 -2.57 2.45
CA ASN A 189 1.31 -1.28 2.30
C ASN A 189 -0.22 -1.37 2.52
N SER A 190 -0.70 -2.54 2.92
CA SER A 190 -2.05 -2.80 3.43
C SER A 190 -1.99 -3.48 4.80
N LEU A 191 -3.11 -3.59 5.50
CA LEU A 191 -3.16 -4.41 6.70
C LEU A 191 -2.93 -5.89 6.36
N PRO A 192 -2.18 -6.65 7.19
CA PRO A 192 -1.49 -6.20 8.41
C PRO A 192 -0.08 -5.59 8.14
N ALA A 193 0.20 -4.47 8.82
CA ALA A 193 1.52 -3.81 8.87
C ALA A 193 1.84 -3.48 10.33
N ILE A 194 3.11 -3.47 10.76
CA ILE A 194 3.46 -3.18 12.16
C ILE A 194 4.63 -2.19 12.24
N PRO A 195 4.45 -1.04 12.89
CA PRO A 195 5.54 -0.14 13.19
C PRO A 195 6.50 -0.72 14.22
N TYR A 196 7.80 -0.65 13.96
CA TYR A 196 8.86 -1.00 14.90
C TYR A 196 9.77 0.20 15.15
N CYS A 197 9.76 0.66 16.40
CA CYS A 197 10.37 1.95 16.78
C CYS A 197 11.66 1.82 17.59
N LYS A 198 12.13 0.60 17.91
CA LYS A 198 13.35 0.37 18.72
C LYS A 198 14.57 1.14 18.21
N TYR A 199 14.69 1.23 16.89
CA TYR A 199 15.81 1.92 16.21
C TYR A 199 15.45 3.31 15.67
N ALA A 200 14.20 3.74 15.87
CA ALA A 200 13.77 5.05 15.41
C ALA A 200 14.41 6.15 16.27
N ARG A 201 14.85 7.23 15.62
CA ARG A 201 15.53 8.35 16.26
C ARG A 201 14.93 9.68 15.84
N PHE A 202 15.12 10.70 16.66
CA PHE A 202 14.93 12.08 16.22
C PHE A 202 16.20 12.60 15.52
N SER A 203 16.10 13.74 14.83
CA SER A 203 17.24 14.36 14.14
C SER A 203 18.34 14.83 15.10
N ASP A 204 18.02 14.99 16.39
CA ASP A 204 19.02 15.25 17.46
C ASP A 204 19.71 13.97 17.98
N GLY A 205 19.43 12.81 17.37
CA GLY A 205 20.05 11.52 17.67
C GLY A 205 19.39 10.73 18.81
N LYS A 206 18.45 11.33 19.57
CA LYS A 206 17.75 10.66 20.67
C LYS A 206 16.82 9.57 20.15
N TYR A 207 16.72 8.46 20.88
CA TYR A 207 15.79 7.40 20.52
C TYR A 207 14.34 7.82 20.78
N VAL A 208 13.47 7.41 19.86
CA VAL A 208 12.02 7.63 19.98
C VAL A 208 11.45 6.89 21.20
N THR A 209 11.94 5.68 21.46
CA THR A 209 11.52 4.87 22.62
C THR A 209 11.82 5.55 23.94
N ASP A 210 12.98 6.19 24.06
CA ASP A 210 13.43 6.86 25.30
C ASP A 210 12.62 8.13 25.58
N ALA A 211 12.13 8.80 24.54
CA ALA A 211 11.31 10.00 24.68
C ALA A 211 9.84 9.68 24.99
N VAL A 212 9.33 8.55 24.48
CA VAL A 212 7.93 8.16 24.63
C VAL A 212 7.70 7.33 25.90
N GLN A 213 8.62 6.42 26.24
CA GLN A 213 8.60 5.57 27.44
C GLN A 213 7.28 4.82 27.68
N ASP A 214 6.65 4.33 26.62
CA ASP A 214 5.32 3.72 26.65
C ASP A 214 5.26 2.49 25.73
N ASP A 215 5.70 1.35 26.27
CA ASP A 215 5.80 0.07 25.56
C ASP A 215 4.43 -0.44 25.08
N LEU A 216 3.38 -0.26 25.88
CA LEU A 216 2.01 -0.64 25.53
C LEU A 216 1.50 0.21 24.37
N TRP A 217 1.80 1.51 24.37
CA TRP A 217 1.47 2.36 23.24
C TRP A 217 2.16 1.91 21.96
N PHE A 218 3.45 1.56 21.98
CA PHE A 218 4.14 1.06 20.79
C PHE A 218 3.58 -0.28 20.28
N LYS A 219 3.23 -1.21 21.17
CA LYS A 219 2.80 -2.57 20.81
C LYS A 219 1.32 -2.67 20.48
N GLU A 220 0.48 -1.81 21.05
CA GLU A 220 -0.98 -1.93 20.91
C GLU A 220 -1.64 -0.71 20.29
N GLU A 221 -1.32 0.49 20.74
CA GLU A 221 -2.04 1.69 20.28
C GLU A 221 -1.49 2.21 18.95
N LEU A 222 -0.18 2.35 18.82
CA LEU A 222 0.50 2.86 17.63
C LEU A 222 0.15 2.04 16.38
N PRO A 223 0.17 0.68 16.39
CA PRO A 223 -0.27 -0.09 15.24
C PRO A 223 -1.75 0.14 14.92
N LYS A 224 -2.62 0.27 15.93
CA LYS A 224 -4.05 0.57 15.69
C LYS A 224 -4.19 1.94 15.02
N VAL A 225 -3.59 3.00 15.54
CA VAL A 225 -3.78 4.35 14.98
C VAL A 225 -3.03 4.57 13.66
N ALA A 226 -1.86 3.97 13.47
CA ALA A 226 -1.05 4.12 12.27
C ALA A 226 -1.55 3.26 11.09
N ASN A 227 -2.14 2.10 11.37
CA ASN A 227 -2.72 1.23 10.34
C ASN A 227 -4.21 1.52 10.07
N ILE A 228 -4.83 2.37 10.88
CA ILE A 228 -6.19 2.85 10.69
C ILE A 228 -6.20 4.33 10.23
N PRO A 229 -5.50 4.71 9.13
CA PRO A 229 -5.91 5.92 8.44
C PRO A 229 -7.37 5.79 8.00
N LYS A 230 -7.85 4.59 7.63
CA LYS A 230 -9.19 4.40 7.04
C LYS A 230 -10.38 4.75 7.96
N ILE A 231 -10.26 4.74 9.29
CA ILE A 231 -11.44 4.88 10.20
C ILE A 231 -11.35 6.05 11.20
N ARG A 232 -10.17 6.56 11.60
CA ARG A 232 -10.11 7.39 12.84
C ARG A 232 -9.58 8.82 12.76
N LEU A 233 -8.92 9.26 11.68
CA LEU A 233 -8.16 10.52 11.74
C LEU A 233 -8.94 11.84 11.59
N TYR A 234 -10.28 11.82 11.60
CA TYR A 234 -11.11 13.01 11.92
C TYR A 234 -12.45 12.60 12.58
N SER A 235 -12.40 11.74 13.59
CA SER A 235 -13.47 11.70 14.59
C SER A 235 -12.87 12.25 15.89
N GLU A 236 -12.90 13.57 16.05
CA GLU A 236 -12.95 14.11 17.39
C GLU A 236 -14.09 13.42 18.16
N GLN A 237 -13.85 13.31 19.46
CA GLN A 237 -14.58 12.55 20.47
C GLN A 237 -16.07 12.92 20.67
N SER A 238 -16.78 13.44 19.67
CA SER A 238 -18.18 13.87 19.84
C SER A 238 -19.17 13.51 18.73
N PHE A 239 -18.80 12.84 17.63
CA PHE A 239 -19.74 12.67 16.49
C PHE A 239 -20.05 11.23 16.02
N TYR A 240 -19.44 10.18 16.56
CA TYR A 240 -19.63 8.82 16.01
C TYR A 240 -20.14 7.73 16.96
N VAL A 241 -20.49 8.06 18.21
CA VAL A 241 -21.02 7.04 19.13
C VAL A 241 -22.52 6.77 18.88
N ASN A 242 -23.26 7.69 18.26
CA ASN A 242 -24.71 7.54 18.01
C ASN A 242 -25.12 7.22 16.56
N CYS A 243 -24.20 6.85 15.67
CA CYS A 243 -24.52 6.65 14.24
C CYS A 243 -24.01 5.33 13.63
N LEU A 244 -23.86 4.27 14.42
CA LEU A 244 -23.54 2.94 13.87
C LEU A 244 -24.69 2.36 13.01
N ALA A 245 -25.94 2.70 13.31
CA ALA A 245 -27.09 2.35 12.47
C ALA A 245 -27.19 3.23 11.20
N PHE A 246 -26.79 4.50 11.28
CA PHE A 246 -26.93 5.47 10.18
C PHE A 246 -25.87 5.29 9.08
N VAL A 247 -24.65 4.85 9.45
CA VAL A 247 -23.54 4.61 8.52
C VAL A 247 -23.78 3.41 7.61
N GLN A 248 -24.58 2.42 8.03
CA GLN A 248 -24.92 1.28 7.17
C GLN A 248 -25.82 1.67 5.99
N LEU A 249 -26.71 2.65 6.17
CA LEU A 249 -27.65 3.10 5.14
C LEU A 249 -26.98 3.96 4.04
N PHE A 250 -25.89 4.68 4.37
CA PHE A 250 -25.25 5.67 3.48
C PHE A 250 -23.89 5.24 2.93
N LYS A 251 -23.63 3.93 2.83
CA LYS A 251 -22.37 3.33 2.34
C LYS A 251 -21.92 3.81 0.94
N GLY A 252 -22.79 4.43 0.15
CA GLY A 252 -22.47 4.97 -1.19
C GLY A 252 -22.05 6.45 -1.23
N ILE A 253 -22.49 7.28 -0.28
CA ILE A 253 -22.38 8.75 -0.39
C ILE A 253 -21.12 9.29 0.32
N PHE A 254 -20.72 8.70 1.46
CA PHE A 254 -19.53 9.14 2.21
C PHE A 254 -18.22 8.43 1.80
N ARG A 255 -18.26 7.63 0.73
CA ARG A 255 -17.17 6.73 0.33
C ARG A 255 -15.98 7.40 -0.38
N LYS A 256 -16.03 8.70 -0.70
CA LYS A 256 -15.37 9.19 -1.93
C LYS A 256 -14.10 10.04 -1.85
N ARG A 257 -13.47 10.34 -0.71
CA ARG A 257 -12.30 11.25 -0.70
C ARG A 257 -11.29 11.02 0.42
N ARG A 258 -10.49 9.96 0.40
CA ARG A 258 -9.44 9.82 1.44
C ARG A 258 -8.10 9.36 0.86
N TYR A 259 -7.03 10.03 1.28
CA TYR A 259 -5.60 9.65 1.15
C TYR A 259 -4.91 9.73 -0.23
N ARG A 260 -5.54 10.31 -1.25
CA ARG A 260 -4.95 10.41 -2.60
C ARG A 260 -3.63 11.22 -2.66
N LEU A 261 -3.54 12.29 -1.87
CA LEU A 261 -2.31 13.10 -1.80
C LEU A 261 -1.20 12.37 -1.04
N THR A 262 -1.51 11.70 0.06
CA THR A 262 -0.52 10.96 0.86
C THR A 262 -0.02 9.71 0.14
N GLU A 263 -0.86 9.06 -0.66
CA GLU A 263 -0.46 8.00 -1.59
C GLU A 263 0.49 8.52 -2.68
N ALA A 264 0.13 9.63 -3.34
CA ALA A 264 0.99 10.25 -4.34
C ALA A 264 2.35 10.67 -3.76
N LEU A 265 2.34 11.22 -2.54
CA LEU A 265 3.55 11.55 -1.79
C LEU A 265 4.38 10.29 -1.48
N ALA A 266 3.74 9.18 -1.10
CA ALA A 266 4.47 7.93 -0.84
C ALA A 266 5.17 7.39 -2.11
N PHE A 267 4.52 7.43 -3.27
CA PHE A 267 5.17 7.08 -4.55
C PHE A 267 6.32 8.02 -4.88
N PHE A 268 6.08 9.33 -4.76
CA PHE A 268 7.06 10.35 -5.06
C PHE A 268 8.29 10.24 -4.17
N ASP A 269 8.11 10.17 -2.85
CA ASP A 269 9.21 10.06 -1.89
C ASP A 269 9.98 8.75 -2.08
N HIS A 270 9.28 7.64 -2.35
CA HIS A 270 9.91 6.35 -2.63
C HIS A 270 10.85 6.44 -3.85
N CYS A 271 10.39 7.05 -4.94
CA CYS A 271 11.21 7.30 -6.12
C CYS A 271 12.38 8.25 -5.80
N LYS A 272 12.12 9.31 -5.03
CA LYS A 272 13.12 10.30 -4.62
C LYS A 272 14.27 9.66 -3.86
N TYR A 273 13.99 8.76 -2.91
CA TYR A 273 15.04 8.05 -2.17
C TYR A 273 15.77 7.03 -3.04
N LEU A 274 15.09 6.33 -3.95
CA LEU A 274 15.77 5.45 -4.90
C LEU A 274 16.81 6.22 -5.72
N ILE A 275 16.43 7.37 -6.27
CA ILE A 275 17.29 8.17 -7.15
C ILE A 275 18.42 8.85 -6.36
N ASN A 276 18.07 9.56 -5.28
CA ASN A 276 19.01 10.43 -4.57
C ASN A 276 19.77 9.74 -3.44
N GLY A 277 19.35 8.53 -3.08
CA GLY A 277 19.88 7.79 -1.94
C GLY A 277 19.28 8.21 -0.60
N THR A 278 19.55 7.41 0.43
CA THR A 278 19.27 7.73 1.82
C THR A 278 20.44 8.52 2.43
N PRO A 279 20.20 9.49 3.33
CA PRO A 279 21.26 10.13 4.09
C PRO A 279 22.14 9.11 4.85
N GLU A 280 23.39 9.47 5.11
CA GLU A 280 24.31 8.60 5.85
C GLU A 280 23.75 8.25 7.25
N GLY A 281 23.79 6.96 7.59
CA GLY A 281 23.24 6.46 8.85
C GLY A 281 21.70 6.41 8.93
N GLU A 282 21.00 6.93 7.92
CA GLU A 282 19.55 6.85 7.81
C GLU A 282 19.10 5.72 6.89
N TRP A 283 17.96 5.11 7.21
CA TRP A 283 17.26 4.20 6.32
C TRP A 283 15.80 4.60 6.16
N ILE A 284 15.22 4.14 5.06
CA ILE A 284 13.78 4.22 4.84
C ILE A 284 13.16 2.83 4.89
N THR A 285 11.83 2.79 4.94
CA THR A 285 11.11 1.54 4.78
C THR A 285 10.65 1.41 3.34
N MET A 286 10.96 0.27 2.71
CA MET A 286 10.49 -0.09 1.37
C MET A 286 10.04 -1.54 1.36
N ASN A 287 8.96 -1.83 0.62
CA ASN A 287 8.59 -3.20 0.35
C ASN A 287 9.24 -3.68 -0.95
N VAL A 288 10.00 -4.75 -0.81
CA VAL A 288 10.92 -5.29 -1.80
C VAL A 288 10.86 -6.82 -1.75
N CYS A 289 11.40 -7.47 -2.77
CA CYS A 289 11.50 -8.92 -2.78
C CYS A 289 12.44 -9.39 -1.66
N SER A 290 11.94 -10.25 -0.78
CA SER A 290 12.70 -10.81 0.33
C SER A 290 13.84 -11.71 -0.17
N ASP A 291 15.00 -11.56 0.44
CA ASP A 291 16.18 -12.42 0.28
C ASP A 291 16.31 -13.48 1.40
N GLY A 292 15.32 -13.57 2.30
CA GLY A 292 15.39 -14.40 3.52
C GLY A 292 15.67 -13.61 4.79
N SER A 293 15.99 -12.32 4.68
CA SER A 293 16.27 -11.45 5.82
C SER A 293 15.16 -11.51 6.87
N TYR A 294 15.57 -11.54 8.14
CA TYR A 294 14.65 -11.56 9.29
C TYR A 294 13.67 -12.74 9.32
N GLY A 295 13.98 -13.84 8.62
CA GLY A 295 13.15 -15.04 8.56
C GLY A 295 11.91 -14.88 7.69
N VAL A 296 11.88 -13.88 6.79
CA VAL A 296 10.82 -13.67 5.81
C VAL A 296 11.10 -14.54 4.58
N LYS A 297 10.15 -15.38 4.17
CA LYS A 297 10.27 -16.30 3.02
C LYS A 297 10.86 -15.60 1.79
N PRO A 298 11.95 -16.11 1.18
CA PRO A 298 12.51 -15.56 -0.05
C PRO A 298 11.48 -15.50 -1.18
N GLY A 299 11.54 -14.44 -2.00
CA GLY A 299 10.57 -14.22 -3.08
C GLY A 299 9.27 -13.51 -2.66
N LEU A 300 9.01 -13.37 -1.35
CA LEU A 300 7.86 -12.62 -0.85
C LEU A 300 8.13 -11.11 -0.92
N PHE A 301 7.20 -10.35 -1.47
CA PHE A 301 7.26 -8.89 -1.44
C PHE A 301 6.86 -8.36 -0.06
N PHE A 302 7.86 -7.99 0.74
CA PHE A 302 7.69 -7.63 2.15
C PHE A 302 8.43 -6.34 2.48
N SER A 303 7.93 -5.61 3.48
CA SER A 303 8.47 -4.32 3.90
C SER A 303 9.67 -4.48 4.84
N PHE A 304 10.80 -3.88 4.44
CA PHE A 304 12.08 -3.92 5.18
C PHE A 304 12.62 -2.50 5.37
N PRO A 305 13.47 -2.29 6.40
CA PRO A 305 14.39 -1.16 6.38
C PRO A 305 15.41 -1.35 5.27
N VAL A 306 15.62 -0.31 4.45
CA VAL A 306 16.60 -0.34 3.36
C VAL A 306 17.42 0.95 3.30
N TYR A 307 18.67 0.81 2.90
CA TYR A 307 19.49 1.90 2.39
C TYR A 307 19.25 2.04 0.90
N CYS A 308 19.16 3.28 0.40
CA CYS A 308 19.21 3.56 -1.03
C CYS A 308 20.55 4.19 -1.38
N VAL A 309 21.27 3.62 -2.34
CA VAL A 309 22.59 4.09 -2.78
C VAL A 309 22.67 3.92 -4.29
N ASN A 310 22.93 5.00 -5.02
CA ASN A 310 23.14 5.01 -6.47
C ASN A 310 22.01 4.32 -7.28
N GLY A 311 20.74 4.63 -7.00
CA GLY A 311 19.62 4.01 -7.74
C GLY A 311 19.26 2.60 -7.27
N GLN A 312 19.99 2.03 -6.32
CA GLN A 312 19.78 0.67 -5.81
C GLN A 312 19.40 0.69 -4.34
N TRP A 313 18.71 -0.35 -3.88
CA TRP A 313 18.39 -0.54 -2.47
C TRP A 313 19.11 -1.77 -1.90
N LYS A 314 19.34 -1.75 -0.59
CA LYS A 314 19.86 -2.90 0.17
C LYS A 314 19.14 -2.99 1.51
N ILE A 315 18.67 -4.19 1.86
CA ILE A 315 18.06 -4.45 3.16
C ILE A 315 19.11 -4.20 4.25
N VAL A 316 18.75 -3.40 5.25
CA VAL A 316 19.58 -3.18 6.44
C VAL A 316 19.72 -4.51 7.16
N GLN A 317 20.95 -4.92 7.47
CA GLN A 317 21.25 -6.19 8.13
C GLN A 317 21.60 -5.98 9.61
N GLY A 318 21.50 -7.06 10.41
CA GLY A 318 21.99 -7.08 11.79
C GLY A 318 21.09 -6.38 12.81
N LEU A 319 19.83 -6.09 12.49
CA LEU A 319 18.88 -5.55 13.49
C LEU A 319 18.36 -6.67 14.40
N GLU A 320 18.43 -6.44 15.70
CA GLU A 320 17.89 -7.36 16.71
C GLU A 320 16.41 -7.11 16.95
N LEU A 321 15.61 -8.11 16.61
CA LEU A 321 14.17 -8.12 16.86
C LEU A 321 13.87 -8.82 18.18
N ASP A 322 12.94 -8.26 18.94
CA ASP A 322 12.35 -8.97 20.08
C ASP A 322 11.38 -10.07 19.61
N ASP A 323 11.04 -10.99 20.51
CA ASP A 323 10.26 -12.18 20.17
C ASP A 323 8.81 -11.84 19.80
N TYR A 324 8.27 -10.74 20.32
CA TYR A 324 6.94 -10.25 19.93
C TYR A 324 6.95 -9.87 18.44
N PHE A 325 7.92 -9.08 17.98
CA PHE A 325 8.01 -8.67 16.58
C PHE A 325 8.40 -9.81 15.66
N LYS A 326 9.28 -10.74 16.07
CA LYS A 326 9.57 -11.97 15.31
C LYS A 326 8.30 -12.78 15.04
N LYS A 327 7.48 -12.99 16.08
CA LYS A 327 6.19 -13.70 15.96
C LYS A 327 5.24 -12.95 15.02
N LYS A 328 5.10 -11.63 15.19
CA LYS A 328 4.22 -10.83 14.32
C LYS A 328 4.67 -10.84 12.86
N ILE A 329 5.97 -10.73 12.58
CA ILE A 329 6.50 -10.84 11.21
C ILE A 329 6.16 -12.21 10.61
N LYS A 330 6.31 -13.29 11.40
CA LYS A 330 5.91 -14.65 10.98
C LYS A 330 4.42 -14.75 10.65
N ASP A 331 3.55 -14.21 11.50
CA ASP A 331 2.10 -14.26 11.27
C ASP A 331 1.72 -13.46 10.01
N ILE A 332 2.28 -12.25 9.84
CA ILE A 332 1.99 -11.37 8.71
C ILE A 332 2.44 -11.99 7.39
N GLN A 333 3.65 -12.55 7.33
CA GLN A 333 4.17 -13.10 6.08
C GLN A 333 3.34 -14.30 5.59
N ILE A 334 2.74 -15.09 6.49
CA ILE A 334 1.85 -16.20 6.13
C ILE A 334 0.61 -15.66 5.40
N THR A 335 -0.11 -14.72 6.01
CA THR A 335 -1.29 -14.11 5.38
C THR A 335 -0.97 -13.43 4.04
N MET A 336 0.21 -12.80 3.94
CA MET A 336 0.66 -12.18 2.71
C MET A 336 0.99 -13.20 1.62
N ASP A 337 1.69 -14.28 1.97
CA ASP A 337 2.00 -15.37 1.04
C ASP A 337 0.70 -16.00 0.53
N ASP A 338 -0.25 -16.32 1.41
CA ASP A 338 -1.56 -16.88 1.02
C ASP A 338 -2.28 -15.97 0.01
N LYS A 339 -2.37 -14.67 0.30
CA LYS A 339 -2.98 -13.70 -0.62
C LYS A 339 -2.28 -13.66 -1.98
N MET A 340 -0.94 -13.69 -1.97
CA MET A 340 -0.14 -13.70 -3.18
C MET A 340 -0.34 -14.99 -3.99
N GLN A 341 -0.40 -16.15 -3.33
CA GLN A 341 -0.67 -17.43 -3.99
C GLN A 341 -2.07 -17.45 -4.60
N SER A 342 -3.10 -17.00 -3.89
CA SER A 342 -4.47 -16.90 -4.44
C SER A 342 -4.52 -16.01 -5.68
N ALA A 343 -3.82 -14.87 -5.65
CA ALA A 343 -3.73 -13.97 -6.80
C ALA A 343 -3.02 -14.62 -8.01
N LEU A 344 -1.95 -15.37 -7.79
CA LEU A 344 -1.27 -16.12 -8.84
C LEU A 344 -2.14 -17.26 -9.39
N ASN A 345 -2.88 -17.95 -8.54
CA ASN A 345 -3.81 -19.00 -8.97
C ASN A 345 -4.91 -18.42 -9.89
N ILE A 346 -5.50 -17.28 -9.51
CA ILE A 346 -6.42 -16.51 -10.36
C ILE A 346 -5.78 -16.20 -11.72
N CYS A 347 -4.54 -15.73 -11.71
CA CYS A 347 -3.79 -15.40 -12.92
C CYS A 347 -3.59 -16.62 -13.82
N LEU A 348 -3.19 -17.77 -13.25
CA LEU A 348 -2.96 -19.03 -13.95
C LEU A 348 -4.27 -19.62 -14.51
N GLU A 349 -5.37 -19.52 -13.78
CA GLU A 349 -6.68 -19.99 -14.23
C GLU A 349 -7.19 -19.17 -15.42
N ASP A 350 -7.04 -17.84 -15.39
CA ASP A 350 -7.36 -16.97 -16.53
C ASP A 350 -6.49 -17.27 -17.77
N GLU A 351 -5.25 -17.75 -17.60
CA GLU A 351 -4.44 -18.22 -18.76
C GLU A 351 -4.93 -19.54 -19.34
N ARG A 352 -5.45 -20.45 -18.50
CA ARG A 352 -5.97 -21.73 -18.96
C ARG A 352 -7.30 -21.59 -19.69
N ASN A 353 -8.13 -20.62 -19.30
CA ASN A 353 -9.48 -20.43 -19.84
C ASN A 353 -9.82 -18.95 -20.11
N PRO A 354 -9.15 -18.28 -21.05
CA PRO A 354 -9.28 -16.82 -21.25
C PRO A 354 -10.67 -16.37 -21.73
N GLU A 355 -11.49 -17.27 -22.30
CA GLU A 355 -12.81 -16.96 -22.87
C GLU A 355 -13.99 -17.29 -21.94
N LYS A 356 -13.74 -17.93 -20.79
CA LYS A 356 -14.81 -18.29 -19.84
C LYS A 356 -14.79 -17.34 -18.64
N PRO A 357 -15.97 -16.86 -18.17
CA PRO A 357 -16.06 -16.26 -16.84
C PRO A 357 -15.48 -17.24 -15.81
N MET A 358 -14.58 -16.76 -14.95
CA MET A 358 -13.86 -17.60 -14.00
C MET A 358 -14.82 -18.45 -13.15
N ASP A 359 -14.64 -19.76 -13.14
CA ASP A 359 -15.42 -20.67 -12.29
C ASP A 359 -14.90 -20.61 -10.84
N LYS A 360 -15.72 -20.01 -9.98
CA LYS A 360 -15.44 -19.76 -8.55
C LYS A 360 -15.12 -21.02 -7.74
N THR A 361 -15.46 -22.22 -8.24
CA THR A 361 -15.19 -23.48 -7.54
C THR A 361 -13.79 -24.06 -7.79
N VAL A 362 -13.06 -23.57 -8.80
CA VAL A 362 -11.72 -24.09 -9.19
C VAL A 362 -10.63 -23.53 -8.28
N VAL A 363 -10.69 -22.23 -7.95
CA VAL A 363 -9.76 -21.54 -7.03
C VAL A 363 -9.67 -22.26 -5.68
N ARG A 364 -10.82 -22.73 -5.15
CA ARG A 364 -10.92 -23.41 -3.85
C ARG A 364 -10.20 -24.77 -3.80
N LYS A 365 -10.11 -25.49 -4.92
CA LYS A 365 -9.52 -26.85 -4.97
C LYS A 365 -7.99 -26.87 -5.06
N SER A 366 -7.37 -25.79 -5.55
CA SER A 366 -5.90 -25.71 -5.66
C SER A 366 -5.24 -25.40 -4.31
N ILE A 367 -5.92 -24.62 -3.46
CA ILE A 367 -5.44 -24.22 -2.13
C ILE A 367 -5.58 -25.36 -1.12
N LEU A 368 -6.67 -26.13 -1.17
CA LEU A 368 -6.90 -27.29 -0.30
C LEU A 368 -5.95 -28.48 -0.56
N LYS A 369 -5.10 -28.44 -1.60
CA LYS A 369 -4.07 -29.47 -1.84
C LYS A 369 -2.77 -29.23 -1.04
N ASN A 370 -2.61 -28.07 -0.42
CA ASN A 370 -1.56 -27.82 0.55
C ASN A 370 -2.17 -27.98 1.95
N ASP A 371 -2.06 -29.17 2.53
CA ASP A 371 -2.55 -29.47 3.88
C ASP A 371 -1.98 -28.46 4.89
N PHE A 372 -2.87 -27.68 5.51
CA PHE A 372 -2.56 -26.88 6.69
C PHE A 372 -3.55 -27.19 7.82
N PRO A 373 -3.07 -27.27 9.06
CA PRO A 373 -3.88 -27.63 10.21
C PRO A 373 -4.94 -26.56 10.46
N THR A 374 -6.20 -26.95 10.32
CA THR A 374 -7.33 -26.21 10.85
C THR A 374 -7.14 -26.03 12.36
N GLN A 375 -7.08 -24.78 12.82
CA GLN A 375 -7.28 -24.48 14.24
C GLN A 375 -8.73 -24.83 14.60
N GLN A 376 -8.95 -26.05 15.08
CA GLN A 376 -10.02 -26.32 16.03
C GLN A 376 -9.68 -25.61 17.33
N ASN A 377 -10.49 -24.63 17.72
CA ASN A 377 -10.96 -24.35 19.08
C ASN A 377 -11.41 -22.88 19.16
N ASN A 378 -12.70 -22.65 18.92
CA ASN A 378 -13.42 -21.45 19.35
C ASN A 378 -14.88 -21.82 19.65
N GLU A 379 -15.08 -22.88 20.44
CA GLU A 379 -16.38 -23.22 21.03
C GLU A 379 -16.22 -23.41 22.55
N THR A 380 -15.85 -22.35 23.28
CA THR A 380 -16.04 -22.32 24.75
C THR A 380 -16.01 -20.90 25.36
N ILE A 381 -16.56 -19.87 24.69
CA ILE A 381 -16.70 -18.52 25.30
C ILE A 381 -18.07 -17.91 25.01
N THR A 382 -19.13 -18.72 25.04
CA THR A 382 -20.53 -18.24 24.92
C THR A 382 -21.46 -18.84 25.98
N GLN A 383 -20.94 -19.25 27.14
CA GLN A 383 -21.77 -19.77 28.23
C GLN A 383 -21.68 -19.02 29.58
N ASP A 384 -20.79 -18.04 29.75
CA ASP A 384 -20.62 -17.37 31.06
C ASP A 384 -20.99 -15.87 31.07
N LEU A 385 -21.96 -15.44 30.24
CA LEU A 385 -22.45 -14.04 30.27
C LEU A 385 -23.97 -13.88 30.34
N ASP A 386 -24.75 -14.95 30.55
CA ASP A 386 -26.22 -14.90 30.64
C ASP A 386 -26.80 -15.03 32.06
N GLU A 387 -25.97 -15.03 33.11
CA GLU A 387 -26.43 -14.93 34.50
C GLU A 387 -26.00 -13.60 35.11
N MET A 388 -26.79 -12.54 34.89
CA MET A 388 -26.95 -11.40 35.81
C MET A 388 -28.10 -10.51 35.31
N SER A 389 -29.34 -10.98 35.50
CA SER A 389 -30.54 -10.16 35.46
C SER A 389 -30.76 -9.50 36.82
N PRO A 390 -31.01 -8.18 36.93
CA PRO A 390 -31.51 -7.59 38.17
C PRO A 390 -33.04 -7.68 38.22
N GLU A 391 -33.55 -8.30 39.29
CA GLU A 391 -34.95 -8.31 39.67
C GLU A 391 -35.45 -6.91 40.10
N ASN A 392 -36.75 -6.70 39.87
CA ASN A 392 -37.55 -5.51 40.17
C ASN A 392 -37.53 -5.08 41.65
N SER A 393 -37.66 -3.78 41.93
CA SER A 393 -38.88 -3.19 42.54
C SER A 393 -38.71 -1.71 42.92
N ASP A 394 -39.86 -1.02 43.00
CA ASP A 394 -40.16 0.22 43.74
C ASP A 394 -40.16 1.57 42.98
N ASP A 395 -41.31 1.88 42.37
CA ASP A 395 -41.96 3.21 42.39
C ASP A 395 -42.40 3.55 43.85
N PRO A 396 -42.52 4.82 44.32
CA PRO A 396 -43.42 5.87 43.75
C PRO A 396 -42.99 7.34 44.11
N PRO A 397 -43.87 8.38 44.20
CA PRO A 397 -45.01 8.81 43.39
C PRO A 397 -44.87 10.24 42.81
N GLN A 398 -45.81 10.59 41.91
CA GLN A 398 -46.15 11.96 41.48
C GLN A 398 -46.78 12.80 42.61
N ASN A 399 -46.45 14.10 42.67
CA ASN A 399 -47.34 15.23 43.03
C ASN A 399 -46.55 16.58 42.94
N THR A 400 -46.88 17.48 42.01
CA THR A 400 -47.74 18.70 42.11
C THR A 400 -47.02 20.00 42.46
N GLU A 401 -47.22 21.00 41.58
CA GLU A 401 -47.34 22.45 41.83
C GLU A 401 -46.27 23.21 42.63
N ASN A 402 -45.50 24.06 41.93
CA ASN A 402 -45.64 25.53 41.92
C ASN A 402 -44.70 26.18 40.90
#